data_AF-A0A060CJ07-F1
#
_entry.id   AF-A0A060CJ07-F1
#
_cell.length_a   1.000
_cell.length_b   1.000
_cell.length_c   1.000
_cell.angle_alpha   90.00
_cell.angle_beta   90.00
_cell.angle_gamma   90.00
#
_symmetry.space_group_name_H-M   'P 1'
#
loop_
_entity.id
_entity.type
_entity.pdbx_description
1 polymer ?
#
loop_
_entity_poly.entity_id
_entity_poly.type
_entity_poly.pdbx_seq_one_letter_code
_entity_poly.pdbx_strand_id
1 'polypeptide(L)'
;MDSPRIRVESGPNTRLPTALNRGFALARGEYFTWVSADNVCLPHFCSSLVNALRAYPQAGFASAAFARVSPQGWVLDRLAGEASLPTLLCCNSGIAAFMYRRDVAMQA
;
A
#
# COMPACT_ATOMS: atom_id res chain seq x y z
N MET A 1 6.95 22.40 0.66
CA MET A 1 7.05 20.92 0.73
C MET A 1 7.58 20.52 2.12
N ASP A 2 7.22 21.28 3.15
CA ASP A 2 8.06 21.44 4.34
C ASP A 2 7.49 20.73 5.57
N SER A 3 6.77 19.63 5.33
CA SER A 3 6.24 18.81 6.41
C SER A 3 7.34 17.91 6.97
N PRO A 4 7.55 17.87 8.30
CA PRO A 4 8.51 16.95 8.92
C PRO A 4 8.12 15.46 8.76
N ARG A 5 6.91 15.20 8.25
CA ARG A 5 6.40 13.85 7.96
C ARG A 5 6.75 13.36 6.55
N ILE A 6 7.26 14.24 5.68
CA ILE A 6 7.57 13.93 4.29
C ILE A 6 9.08 13.98 4.10
N ARG A 7 9.64 12.93 3.51
CA ARG A 7 11.04 12.86 3.08
C ARG A 7 11.06 12.53 1.60
N VAL A 8 11.84 13.29 0.83
CA VAL A 8 11.98 13.08 -0.62
C VAL A 8 13.39 12.56 -0.90
N GLU A 9 13.47 11.48 -1.67
CA GLU A 9 14.71 10.87 -2.13
C GLU A 9 14.74 10.93 -3.66
N SER A 10 15.84 11.43 -4.22
CA SER A 10 16.04 11.52 -5.67
C SER A 10 17.29 10.75 -6.10
N GLY A 11 17.35 10.38 -7.37
CA GLY A 11 18.46 9.63 -7.95
C GLY A 11 18.17 9.18 -9.38
N PRO A 12 19.07 8.39 -9.99
CA PRO A 12 18.84 7.79 -11.29
C PRO A 12 17.63 6.84 -11.27
N ASN A 13 17.00 6.63 -12.42
CA ASN A 13 15.86 5.71 -12.54
C ASN A 13 16.31 4.25 -12.32
N THR A 14 15.97 3.70 -11.15
CA THR A 14 16.27 2.31 -10.76
C THR A 14 15.08 1.36 -10.92
N ARG A 15 14.00 1.83 -11.55
CA ARG A 15 12.69 1.17 -11.68
C ARG A 15 12.01 0.94 -10.32
N LEU A 16 10.74 0.54 -10.37
CA LEU A 16 9.85 0.48 -9.21
C LEU A 16 10.39 -0.37 -8.04
N PRO A 17 10.83 -1.64 -8.23
CA PRO A 17 11.19 -2.48 -7.08
C PRO A 17 12.38 -1.91 -6.28
N THR A 18 13.43 -1.47 -6.98
CA THR A 18 14.61 -0.89 -6.33
C THR A 18 14.30 0.41 -5.61
N ALA A 19 13.47 1.28 -6.21
CA ALA A 19 13.05 2.52 -5.59
C ALA A 19 12.21 2.28 -4.32
N LEU A 20 11.27 1.33 -4.37
CA LEU A 20 10.47 0.93 -3.20
C LEU A 20 11.34 0.35 -2.08
N ASN A 21 12.28 -0.55 -2.42
CA ASN A 21 13.19 -1.15 -1.43
C ASN A 21 14.03 -0.08 -0.72
N ARG A 22 14.55 0.92 -1.45
CA ARG A 22 15.25 2.06 -0.83
C ARG A 22 14.32 2.86 0.08
N GLY A 23 13.07 3.10 -0.35
CA GLY A 23 12.07 3.77 0.47
C GLY A 23 11.78 3.03 1.79
N PHE A 24 11.55 1.71 1.72
CA PHE A 24 11.30 0.88 2.90
C PHE A 24 12.51 0.78 3.83
N ALA A 25 13.73 0.75 3.31
CA ALA A 25 14.95 0.78 4.12
C ALA A 25 15.08 2.07 4.96
N LEU A 26 14.52 3.18 4.48
CA LEU A 26 14.53 4.48 5.17
C LEU A 26 13.28 4.71 6.05
N ALA A 27 12.22 3.95 5.83
CA ALA A 27 10.97 4.08 6.56
C ALA A 27 11.15 3.76 8.05
N ARG A 28 10.45 4.49 8.93
CA ARG A 28 10.54 4.33 10.41
C ARG A 28 9.23 3.86 11.07
N GLY A 29 8.14 3.74 10.32
CA GLY A 29 6.84 3.31 10.87
C GLY A 29 6.75 1.81 11.16
N GLU A 30 5.84 1.42 12.05
CA GLU A 30 5.52 0.01 12.35
C GLU A 30 4.83 -0.71 11.18
N TYR A 31 4.08 0.04 10.38
CA TYR A 31 3.34 -0.48 9.24
C TYR A 31 3.89 0.07 7.93
N PHE A 32 3.93 -0.80 6.91
CA PHE A 32 4.44 -0.50 5.58
C PHE A 32 3.34 -0.55 4.55
N THR A 33 3.30 0.46 3.69
CA THR A 33 2.49 0.49 2.48
C THR A 33 3.23 1.32 1.45
N TRP A 34 2.85 1.21 0.19
CA TRP A 34 3.26 2.14 -0.86
C TRP A 34 2.08 2.38 -1.78
N VAL A 35 2.08 3.56 -2.43
CA VAL A 35 1.09 3.93 -3.42
C VAL A 35 1.81 4.48 -4.64
N SER A 36 1.28 4.19 -5.83
CA SER A 36 1.82 4.75 -7.06
C SER A 36 1.49 6.25 -7.13
N ALA A 37 2.30 7.01 -7.87
CA ALA A 37 2.14 8.46 -8.02
C ALA A 37 0.82 8.84 -8.72
N ASP A 38 0.18 7.90 -9.41
CA ASP A 38 -1.13 8.03 -10.07
C ASP A 38 -2.30 7.51 -9.24
N ASN A 39 -2.10 7.20 -7.95
CA ASN A 39 -3.16 6.75 -7.05
C ASN A 39 -3.63 7.88 -6.14
N VAL A 40 -4.94 7.88 -5.83
CA VAL A 40 -5.55 8.79 -4.87
C VAL A 40 -5.97 8.01 -3.63
N CYS A 41 -5.35 8.33 -2.49
CA CYS A 41 -5.76 7.77 -1.20
C CYS A 41 -7.02 8.49 -0.71
N LEU A 42 -8.06 7.73 -0.40
CA LEU A 42 -9.26 8.26 0.25
C LEU A 42 -8.98 8.63 1.72
N PRO A 43 -9.79 9.51 2.33
CA PRO A 43 -9.74 9.74 3.77
C PRO A 43 -9.76 8.42 4.53
N HIS A 44 -9.00 8.35 5.61
CA HIS A 44 -8.88 7.17 6.48
C HIS A 44 -8.17 5.96 5.89
N PHE A 45 -7.63 6.01 4.66
CA PHE A 45 -6.89 4.90 4.04
C PHE A 45 -5.91 4.21 5.01
N CYS A 46 -4.95 4.96 5.56
CA CYS A 46 -3.98 4.41 6.50
C CYS A 46 -4.63 3.93 7.80
N SER A 47 -5.55 4.70 8.40
CA SER A 47 -6.17 4.33 9.68
C SER A 47 -7.02 3.06 9.58
N SER A 48 -7.73 2.86 8.46
CA SER A 48 -8.54 1.66 8.24
C SER A 48 -7.68 0.40 8.17
N LEU A 49 -6.56 0.45 7.43
CA LEU A 49 -5.64 -0.68 7.31
C LEU A 49 -4.89 -0.95 8.63
N VAL A 50 -4.45 0.10 9.34
CA VAL A 50 -3.85 -0.03 10.67
C VAL A 50 -4.83 -0.65 11.67
N ASN A 51 -6.09 -0.20 11.67
CA ASN A 51 -7.11 -0.71 12.57
C ASN A 51 -7.41 -2.19 12.29
N ALA A 52 -7.44 -2.60 11.02
CA ALA A 52 -7.58 -4.02 10.65
C ALA A 52 -6.42 -4.86 11.20
N LEU A 53 -5.17 -4.43 11.01
CA LEU A 53 -4.00 -5.14 11.52
C LEU A 53 -3.93 -5.17 13.06
N ARG A 54 -4.46 -4.14 13.73
CA ARG A 54 -4.56 -4.12 15.20
C ARG A 54 -5.66 -5.03 15.73
N ALA A 55 -6.79 -5.12 15.04
CA ALA A 55 -7.91 -5.98 15.41
C ALA A 55 -7.57 -7.48 15.27
N TYR A 56 -6.65 -7.81 14.36
CA TYR A 56 -6.20 -9.18 14.12
C TYR A 56 -4.66 -9.26 14.23
N PRO A 57 -4.09 -9.31 15.46
CA PRO A 57 -2.64 -9.27 15.66
C PRO A 57 -1.86 -10.40 14.99
N GLN A 58 -2.51 -11.52 14.68
CA GLN A 58 -1.96 -12.63 13.93
C GLN A 58 -1.80 -12.35 12.42
N ALA A 59 -2.42 -11.28 11.92
CA ALA A 59 -2.35 -10.90 10.51
C ALA A 59 -1.09 -10.07 10.22
N GLY A 60 -0.32 -10.50 9.21
CA GLY A 60 0.83 -9.75 8.69
C GLY A 60 0.50 -8.75 7.58
N PHE A 61 -0.71 -8.87 7.02
CA PHE A 61 -1.14 -8.16 5.82
C PHE A 61 -2.62 -7.78 5.94
N ALA A 62 -2.96 -6.59 5.49
CA ALA A 62 -4.32 -6.13 5.31
C ALA A 62 -4.49 -5.53 3.91
N SER A 63 -5.65 -5.72 3.31
CA SER A 63 -6.06 -5.05 2.08
C SER A 63 -7.42 -4.40 2.24
N ALA A 64 -7.73 -3.48 1.35
CA ALA A 64 -9.03 -2.82 1.28
C ALA A 64 -9.53 -2.76 -0.17
N ALA A 65 -10.82 -2.53 -0.32
CA ALA A 65 -11.40 -2.24 -1.62
C ALA A 65 -10.83 -0.95 -2.21
N PHE A 66 -10.75 -0.89 -3.53
CA PHE A 66 -10.37 0.31 -4.27
C PHE A 66 -11.22 0.44 -5.53
N ALA A 67 -11.11 1.58 -6.21
CA ALA A 67 -11.81 1.84 -7.46
C ALA A 67 -10.80 2.13 -8.57
N ARG A 68 -11.06 1.61 -9.77
CA ARG A 68 -10.37 2.12 -10.96
C ARG A 68 -11.10 3.37 -11.43
N VAL A 69 -10.32 4.38 -11.78
CA VAL A 69 -10.83 5.66 -12.26
C VAL A 69 -10.30 5.92 -13.66
N SER A 70 -11.11 6.58 -14.49
CA SER A 70 -10.66 7.08 -15.78
C SER A 70 -9.71 8.27 -15.58
N PRO A 71 -8.97 8.69 -16.63
CA PRO A 71 -8.15 9.90 -16.57
C PRO A 71 -8.93 11.19 -16.23
N GLN A 72 -10.25 11.20 -16.44
CA GLN A 72 -11.14 12.31 -16.11
C GLN A 72 -11.73 12.20 -14.69
N GLY A 73 -11.36 11.17 -13.93
CA GLY A 73 -11.80 10.95 -12.55
C GLY A 73 -13.10 10.15 -12.39
N TRP A 74 -13.67 9.61 -13.47
CA TRP A 74 -14.88 8.80 -13.38
C TRP A 74 -14.58 7.42 -12.80
N VAL A 75 -15.36 6.97 -11.82
CA VAL A 75 -15.26 5.59 -11.32
C VAL A 75 -15.72 4.63 -12.40
N LEU A 76 -14.81 3.75 -12.84
CA LEU A 76 -15.09 2.72 -13.83
C LEU A 76 -15.64 1.45 -13.18
N ASP A 77 -14.99 1.01 -12.10
CA ASP A 77 -15.43 -0.10 -11.27
C ASP A 77 -14.90 0.02 -9.85
N ARG A 78 -15.46 -0.81 -8.96
CA ARG A 78 -15.00 -0.99 -7.59
C ARG A 78 -14.55 -2.43 -7.43
N LEU A 79 -13.29 -2.61 -7.10
CA LEU A 79 -12.74 -3.91 -6.75
C LEU A 79 -12.86 -4.08 -5.24
N ALA A 80 -13.90 -4.79 -4.85
CA ALA A 80 -14.15 -5.25 -3.49
C ALA A 80 -14.30 -6.78 -3.54
N GLY A 81 -13.23 -7.47 -3.90
CA GLY A 81 -13.23 -8.94 -3.90
C GLY A 81 -13.01 -9.48 -2.50
N GLU A 82 -13.59 -10.63 -2.18
CA GLU A 82 -13.10 -11.45 -1.06
C GLU A 82 -11.64 -11.80 -1.33
N ALA A 83 -10.75 -11.32 -0.46
CA ALA A 83 -9.34 -11.66 -0.55
C ALA A 83 -9.18 -13.13 -0.13
N SER A 84 -9.07 -14.02 -1.11
CA SER A 84 -8.60 -15.38 -0.91
C SER A 84 -7.11 -15.48 -1.23
N LEU A 85 -6.40 -16.41 -0.60
CA LEU A 85 -5.00 -16.73 -0.94
C LEU A 85 -4.78 -16.90 -2.45
N PRO A 86 -5.61 -17.68 -3.19
CA PRO A 86 -5.50 -17.78 -4.64
C PRO A 86 -5.63 -16.44 -5.36
N THR A 87 -6.61 -15.60 -4.99
CA THR A 87 -6.79 -14.29 -5.64
C THR A 87 -5.64 -13.33 -5.37
N LEU A 88 -5.03 -13.40 -4.18
CA LEU A 88 -3.85 -12.60 -3.83
C LEU A 88 -2.61 -13.08 -4.59
N LEU A 89 -2.43 -14.38 -4.77
CA LEU A 89 -1.28 -14.96 -5.49
C LEU A 89 -1.38 -14.79 -7.01
N CYS A 90 -2.57 -14.94 -7.59
CA CYS A 90 -2.75 -15.01 -9.04
C CYS A 90 -3.21 -13.69 -9.68
N CYS A 91 -4.02 -12.90 -8.97
CA CYS A 91 -4.72 -11.75 -9.58
C CYS A 91 -4.32 -10.41 -8.98
N ASN A 92 -3.44 -10.41 -7.97
CA ASN A 92 -2.92 -9.20 -7.35
C ASN A 92 -4.03 -8.22 -6.88
N SER A 93 -5.13 -8.78 -6.40
CA SER A 93 -6.40 -8.09 -6.15
C SER A 93 -6.36 -7.07 -5.00
N GLY A 94 -5.23 -6.92 -4.30
CA GLY A 94 -5.04 -5.97 -3.20
C GLY A 94 -3.98 -4.87 -3.45
N ILE A 95 -3.31 -4.85 -4.61
CA ILE A 95 -2.07 -4.03 -4.74
C ILE A 95 -2.27 -2.52 -4.74
N ALA A 96 -3.47 -2.01 -4.98
CA ALA A 96 -3.71 -0.56 -4.93
C ALA A 96 -4.08 -0.07 -3.50
N ALA A 97 -4.39 -0.98 -2.58
CA ALA A 97 -4.82 -0.63 -1.23
C ALA A 97 -4.47 -1.75 -0.24
N PHE A 98 -3.24 -1.72 0.28
CA PHE A 98 -2.74 -2.73 1.20
C PHE A 98 -1.78 -2.16 2.24
N MET A 99 -1.49 -2.96 3.26
CA MET A 99 -0.52 -2.65 4.30
C MET A 99 0.06 -3.93 4.90
N TYR A 100 1.35 -3.91 5.20
CA TYR A 100 2.07 -4.95 5.94
C TYR A 100 2.44 -4.47 7.35
N ARG A 101 2.55 -5.40 8.29
CA ARG A 101 3.40 -5.16 9.47
C ARG A 101 4.87 -5.21 9.03
N ARG A 102 5.70 -4.31 9.54
CA ARG A 102 7.13 -4.23 9.18
C ARG A 102 7.84 -5.55 9.38
N ASP A 103 7.60 -6.22 10.50
CA ASP A 103 8.25 -7.48 10.86
C ASP A 103 7.95 -8.60 9.87
N VAL A 104 6.78 -8.60 9.24
CA VAL A 104 6.44 -9.53 8.14
C VAL A 104 7.05 -9.09 6.82
N ALA A 105 7.00 -7.80 6.49
CA ALA A 105 7.57 -7.28 5.24
C ALA A 105 9.10 -7.39 5.14
N MET A 106 9.79 -7.48 6.28
CA MET A 106 11.25 -7.56 6.37
C MET A 106 11.77 -8.98 6.65
N GLN A 107 10.90 -9.99 6.66
CA GLN A 107 11.33 -11.40 6.70
C GLN A 107 11.95 -11.77 5.35
N ALA A 108 13.18 -12.28 5.41
CA ALA A 108 13.94 -12.78 4.26
C ALA A 108 13.65 -14.25 4.00
#